data_AF-A0A7V4MSG4-F1
#
_entry.id   AF-A0A7V4MSG4-F1
#
_cell.length_a   1.000
_cell.length_b   1.000
_cell.length_c   1.000
_cell.angle_alpha   90.00
_cell.angle_beta   90.00
_cell.angle_gamma   90.00
#
_symmetry.space_group_name_H-M   'P 1'
#
loop_
_entity.id
_entity.type
_entity.pdbx_description
1 polymer ?
#
loop_
_entity_poly.entity_id
_entity_poly.type
_entity_poly.pdbx_seq_one_letter_code
_entity_poly.pdbx_strand_id
1 'polypeptide(L)'
;MISQSDKTIIRKLASEVAEIASLPIHKEKEKLWRKLNALKPERPMVMIDQVCWNEMNINDELTIKCTDPECQQYEGHLRRIIYQWHHFSVDMVVEPFIRVRKAVWSSGFGITVKDQIAVTDPTNSVVGHLFINQLENDSDIEKIKMPIITHDEKETARRFETAHELFDGILEIKEEGYDPSY
;
A
#
# COMPACT_ATOMS: atom_id res chain seq x y z
N MET A 1 22.33 -0.08 4.60
CA MET A 1 22.73 0.93 3.59
C MET A 1 22.22 0.40 2.26
N ILE A 2 21.42 1.19 1.55
CA ILE A 2 20.76 0.74 0.32
C ILE A 2 21.78 0.59 -0.79
N SER A 3 21.66 -0.46 -1.60
CA SER A 3 22.57 -0.68 -2.72
C SER A 3 22.36 0.39 -3.79
N GLN A 4 23.43 0.77 -4.50
CA GLN A 4 23.33 1.73 -5.60
C GLN A 4 22.41 1.23 -6.73
N SER A 5 22.33 -0.10 -6.91
CA SER A 5 21.42 -0.73 -7.88
C SER A 5 19.96 -0.49 -7.48
N ASP A 6 19.60 -0.79 -6.24
CA ASP A 6 18.22 -0.60 -5.74
C ASP A 6 17.82 0.87 -5.83
N LYS A 7 18.70 1.77 -5.39
CA LYS A 7 18.48 3.22 -5.46
C LYS A 7 18.20 3.68 -6.90
N THR A 8 18.94 3.15 -7.88
CA THR A 8 18.74 3.50 -9.29
C THR A 8 17.39 3.02 -9.81
N ILE A 9 16.98 1.79 -9.45
CA ILE A 9 15.68 1.22 -9.82
C ILE A 9 14.54 2.06 -9.24
N ILE A 10 14.57 2.33 -7.93
CA ILE A 10 13.52 3.10 -7.24
C ILE A 10 13.42 4.51 -7.81
N ARG A 11 14.54 5.21 -7.98
CA ARG A 11 14.53 6.58 -8.50
C ARG A 11 13.97 6.66 -9.91
N LYS A 12 14.28 5.69 -10.77
CA LYS A 12 13.70 5.62 -12.12
C LYS A 12 12.17 5.48 -12.07
N LEU A 13 11.67 4.55 -11.26
CA LEU A 13 10.23 4.34 -11.11
C LEU A 13 9.53 5.55 -10.48
N ALA A 14 10.16 6.18 -9.48
CA ALA A 14 9.64 7.38 -8.84
C ALA A 14 9.56 8.56 -9.82
N SER A 15 10.55 8.71 -10.71
CA SER A 15 10.51 9.74 -11.77
C SER A 15 9.34 9.53 -12.73
N GLU A 16 9.09 8.29 -13.15
CA GLU A 16 7.94 7.98 -14.01
C GLU A 16 6.61 8.28 -13.29
N VAL A 17 6.48 7.91 -12.01
CA VAL A 17 5.31 8.27 -11.20
C VAL A 17 5.16 9.79 -11.08
N ALA A 18 6.24 10.55 -10.87
CA ALA A 18 6.20 12.00 -10.80
C ALA A 18 5.78 12.64 -12.14
N GLU A 19 6.26 12.10 -13.27
CA GLU A 19 5.85 12.52 -14.61
C GLU A 19 4.36 12.28 -14.82
N ILE A 20 3.86 11.09 -14.48
CA ILE A 20 2.43 10.76 -14.53
C ILE A 20 1.63 11.73 -13.65
N ALA A 21 2.00 11.88 -12.38
CA ALA A 21 1.32 12.76 -11.42
C ALA A 21 1.27 14.24 -11.87
N SER A 22 2.19 14.67 -12.74
CA SER A 22 2.22 16.04 -13.28
C SER A 22 1.18 16.30 -14.37
N LEU A 23 0.54 15.24 -14.90
CA LEU A 23 -0.42 15.38 -16.01
C LEU A 23 -1.67 16.18 -15.59
N PRO A 24 -2.15 17.10 -16.45
CA PRO A 24 -3.28 17.98 -16.10
C PRO A 24 -4.59 17.23 -15.85
N ILE A 25 -4.75 16.02 -16.41
CA ILE A 25 -5.93 15.16 -16.23
C ILE A 25 -6.21 14.88 -14.75
N HIS A 26 -5.17 14.79 -13.90
CA HIS A 26 -5.36 14.54 -12.47
C HIS A 26 -6.15 15.65 -11.78
N LYS A 27 -5.93 16.93 -12.16
CA LYS A 27 -6.72 18.06 -11.62
C LYS A 27 -8.20 17.95 -11.97
N GLU A 28 -8.50 17.47 -13.19
CA GLU A 28 -9.88 17.23 -13.62
C GLU A 28 -10.51 16.07 -12.84
N LYS A 29 -9.81 14.94 -12.72
CA LYS A 29 -10.29 13.77 -11.96
C LYS A 29 -10.50 14.09 -10.49
N GLU A 30 -9.56 14.79 -9.85
CA GLU A 30 -9.72 15.26 -8.46
C GLU A 30 -10.96 16.12 -8.27
N LYS A 31 -11.24 17.05 -9.19
CA LYS A 31 -12.44 17.90 -9.14
C LYS A 31 -13.71 17.03 -9.19
N LEU A 32 -13.74 16.03 -10.08
CA LEU A 32 -14.87 15.12 -10.20
C LEU A 32 -15.04 14.26 -8.94
N TRP A 33 -13.95 13.72 -8.38
CA TRP A 33 -13.97 12.98 -7.12
C TRP A 33 -14.48 13.84 -5.95
N ARG A 34 -14.00 15.08 -5.82
CA ARG A 34 -14.48 16.03 -4.80
C ARG A 34 -15.98 16.29 -4.94
N LYS A 35 -16.49 16.44 -6.16
CA LYS A 35 -17.92 16.62 -6.43
C LYS A 35 -18.76 15.38 -6.09
N LEU A 36 -18.27 14.19 -6.43
CA LEU A 36 -18.92 12.94 -6.03
C LEU A 36 -19.01 12.84 -4.50
N ASN A 37 -17.90 13.09 -3.80
CA ASN A 37 -17.86 13.06 -2.33
C ASN A 37 -18.70 14.17 -1.69
N ALA A 38 -18.96 15.26 -2.40
CA ALA A 38 -19.89 16.32 -1.99
C ALA A 38 -21.35 16.05 -2.39
N LEU A 39 -21.69 14.82 -2.81
CA LEU A 39 -23.04 14.39 -3.23
C LEU A 39 -23.60 15.19 -4.42
N LYS A 40 -22.72 15.71 -5.29
CA LYS A 40 -23.08 16.46 -6.51
C LYS A 40 -22.34 15.91 -7.74
N PRO A 41 -22.49 14.61 -8.07
CA PRO A 41 -21.73 14.00 -9.15
C PRO A 41 -22.09 14.61 -10.51
N GLU A 42 -21.07 14.86 -11.34
CA GLU A 42 -21.29 15.21 -12.76
C GLU A 42 -21.54 13.95 -13.62
N ARG A 43 -20.93 12.83 -13.21
CA ARG A 43 -21.10 11.49 -13.78
C ARG A 43 -20.66 10.44 -12.76
N PRO A 44 -20.95 9.14 -12.99
CA PRO A 44 -20.32 8.06 -12.25
C PRO A 44 -18.79 8.11 -12.37
N MET A 45 -18.11 7.90 -11.25
CA MET A 45 -16.65 7.74 -11.20
C MET A 45 -16.31 6.27 -11.03
N VAL A 46 -15.26 5.82 -11.70
CA VAL A 46 -14.82 4.43 -11.69
C VAL A 46 -13.47 4.33 -10.98
N MET A 47 -13.44 3.52 -9.92
CA MET A 47 -12.23 3.08 -9.25
C MET A 47 -12.13 1.57 -9.43
N ILE A 48 -10.95 1.09 -9.80
CA ILE A 48 -10.61 -0.33 -9.75
C ILE A 48 -9.80 -0.52 -8.47
N ASP A 49 -10.38 -1.26 -7.53
CA ASP A 49 -9.73 -1.66 -6.28
C ASP A 49 -9.65 -3.20 -6.23
N GLN A 50 -8.76 -3.74 -5.40
CA GLN A 50 -8.53 -5.18 -5.23
C GLN A 50 -8.19 -5.92 -6.53
N VAL A 51 -7.00 -5.65 -7.06
CA VAL A 51 -6.48 -6.27 -8.30
C VAL A 51 -5.88 -7.65 -8.01
N CYS A 52 -6.12 -8.63 -8.90
CA CYS A 52 -5.50 -9.97 -8.86
C CYS A 52 -4.03 -9.95 -9.28
N TRP A 53 -3.17 -9.27 -8.50
CA TRP A 53 -1.78 -8.98 -8.86
C TRP A 53 -0.95 -10.21 -9.27
N ASN A 54 -1.25 -11.39 -8.73
CA ASN A 54 -0.60 -12.66 -9.09
C ASN A 54 -0.85 -13.08 -10.55
N GLU A 55 -1.93 -12.60 -11.18
CA GLU A 55 -2.30 -12.89 -12.57
C GLU A 55 -1.85 -11.79 -13.55
N MET A 56 -1.44 -10.62 -13.04
CA MET A 56 -1.25 -9.41 -13.84
C MET A 56 0.20 -9.14 -14.25
N ASN A 57 1.17 -10.00 -13.92
CA ASN A 57 2.58 -9.78 -14.31
C ASN A 57 2.83 -10.12 -15.79
N ILE A 58 2.18 -9.37 -16.67
CA ILE A 58 2.34 -9.45 -18.12
C ILE A 58 3.66 -8.75 -18.48
N ASN A 59 4.47 -9.36 -19.36
CA ASN A 59 5.75 -8.80 -19.85
C ASN A 59 6.76 -8.40 -18.74
N ASP A 60 6.72 -9.04 -17.57
CA ASP A 60 7.60 -8.75 -16.43
C ASP A 60 7.50 -7.31 -15.88
N GLU A 61 6.40 -6.60 -16.14
CA GLU A 61 6.22 -5.21 -15.70
C GLU A 61 6.19 -5.07 -14.17
N LEU A 62 5.68 -6.09 -13.47
CA LEU A 62 5.55 -6.15 -12.01
C LEU A 62 6.71 -6.91 -11.34
N THR A 63 7.68 -7.42 -12.12
CA THR A 63 8.81 -8.19 -11.59
C THR A 63 9.72 -7.30 -10.75
N ILE A 64 9.84 -7.65 -9.46
CA ILE A 64 10.72 -7.00 -8.48
C ILE A 64 12.19 -7.32 -8.78
N LYS A 65 13.04 -6.30 -8.78
CA LYS A 65 14.48 -6.38 -9.09
C LYS A 65 15.35 -5.92 -7.93
N CYS A 66 14.77 -5.19 -6.97
CA CYS A 66 15.46 -4.78 -5.77
C CYS A 66 15.82 -5.97 -4.88
N THR A 67 16.94 -5.83 -4.17
CA THR A 67 17.43 -6.87 -3.25
C THR A 67 17.17 -6.54 -1.79
N ASP A 68 17.19 -5.26 -1.43
CA ASP A 68 16.83 -4.80 -0.08
C ASP A 68 15.31 -4.93 0.16
N PRO A 69 14.85 -5.53 1.28
CA PRO A 69 13.43 -5.76 1.54
C PRO A 69 12.56 -4.50 1.59
N GLU A 70 13.07 -3.38 2.12
CA GLU A 70 12.35 -2.11 2.16
C GLU A 70 12.23 -1.52 0.74
N CYS A 71 13.29 -1.63 -0.06
CA CYS A 71 13.26 -1.25 -1.47
C CYS A 71 12.31 -2.11 -2.30
N GLN A 72 12.22 -3.42 -2.04
CA GLN A 72 11.25 -4.30 -2.73
C GLN A 72 9.80 -3.83 -2.52
N GLN A 73 9.46 -3.35 -1.32
CA GLN A 73 8.13 -2.82 -1.03
C GLN A 73 7.85 -1.54 -1.84
N TYR A 74 8.80 -0.60 -1.86
CA TYR A 74 8.67 0.61 -2.67
C TYR A 74 8.59 0.30 -4.17
N GLU A 75 9.44 -0.60 -4.67
CA GLU A 75 9.43 -1.01 -6.07
C GLU A 75 8.07 -1.60 -6.45
N GLY A 76 7.56 -2.55 -5.67
CA GLY A 76 6.27 -3.17 -5.92
C GLY A 76 5.11 -2.19 -5.85
N HIS A 77 5.18 -1.19 -4.96
CA HIS A 77 4.18 -0.13 -4.91
C HIS A 77 4.22 0.76 -6.17
N LEU A 78 5.39 1.26 -6.56
CA LEU A 78 5.55 2.15 -7.73
C LEU A 78 5.21 1.43 -9.04
N ARG A 79 5.67 0.18 -9.21
CA ARG A 79 5.32 -0.64 -10.38
C ARG A 79 3.82 -0.83 -10.53
N ARG A 80 3.11 -1.09 -9.43
CA ARG A 80 1.65 -1.22 -9.45
C ARG A 80 0.95 0.09 -9.81
N ILE A 81 1.46 1.24 -9.38
CA ILE A 81 0.93 2.55 -9.81
C ILE A 81 1.07 2.71 -11.32
N ILE A 82 2.29 2.50 -11.83
CA ILE A 82 2.63 2.63 -13.26
C ILE A 82 1.80 1.66 -14.11
N TYR A 83 1.71 0.40 -13.69
CA TYR A 83 0.95 -0.64 -14.38
C TYR A 83 -0.54 -0.28 -14.48
N GLN A 84 -1.17 0.15 -13.38
CA GLN A 84 -2.57 0.59 -13.40
C GLN A 84 -2.77 1.76 -14.35
N TRP A 85 -1.86 2.73 -14.31
CA TRP A 85 -1.94 3.89 -15.19
C TRP A 85 -1.91 3.51 -16.67
N HIS A 86 -1.00 2.61 -17.05
CA HIS A 86 -0.84 2.19 -18.45
C HIS A 86 -1.97 1.28 -18.96
N HIS A 87 -2.50 0.40 -18.10
CA HIS A 87 -3.44 -0.64 -18.54
C HIS A 87 -4.91 -0.35 -18.22
N PHE A 88 -5.20 0.33 -17.11
CA PHE A 88 -6.58 0.58 -16.66
C PHE A 88 -6.71 1.80 -15.75
N SER A 89 -6.25 2.96 -16.23
CA SER A 89 -6.22 4.21 -15.45
C SER A 89 -7.58 4.71 -14.98
N VAL A 90 -8.67 4.43 -15.70
CA VAL A 90 -10.06 4.82 -15.34
C VAL A 90 -10.17 6.29 -14.87
N ASP A 91 -10.60 6.52 -13.62
CA ASP A 91 -10.60 7.80 -12.94
C ASP A 91 -9.52 7.93 -11.85
N MET A 92 -8.45 7.13 -11.91
CA MET A 92 -7.30 7.18 -10.99
C MET A 92 -6.66 8.57 -10.93
N VAL A 93 -6.26 8.97 -9.72
CA VAL A 93 -5.38 10.12 -9.47
C VAL A 93 -4.06 9.58 -8.96
N VAL A 94 -2.97 9.87 -9.67
CA VAL A 94 -1.62 9.56 -9.21
C VAL A 94 -1.10 10.77 -8.45
N GLU A 95 -0.75 10.57 -7.19
CA GLU A 95 -0.34 11.64 -6.29
C GLU A 95 1.17 11.93 -6.42
N PRO A 96 1.61 13.21 -6.35
CA PRO A 96 3.01 13.59 -6.52
C PRO A 96 3.84 13.41 -5.24
N PHE A 97 3.50 12.41 -4.42
CA PHE A 97 4.15 12.16 -3.15
C PHE A 97 4.13 10.68 -2.77
N ILE A 98 5.05 10.28 -1.90
CA ILE A 98 5.07 8.98 -1.25
C ILE A 98 4.72 9.13 0.22
N ARG A 99 3.95 8.16 0.75
CA ARG A 99 3.58 8.12 2.17
C ARG A 99 4.55 7.22 2.92
N VAL A 100 5.07 7.71 4.04
CA VAL A 100 5.91 6.96 4.98
C VAL A 100 5.11 6.75 6.25
N ARG A 101 4.74 5.49 6.51
CA ARG A 101 3.96 5.12 7.68
C ARG A 101 4.79 5.20 8.95
N LYS A 102 4.23 5.88 9.96
CA LYS A 102 4.74 5.82 11.34
C LYS A 102 4.89 4.37 11.79
N ALA A 103 5.95 4.09 12.53
CA ALA A 103 6.18 2.79 13.13
C ALA A 103 5.32 2.64 14.38
N VAL A 104 4.04 2.36 14.19
CA VAL A 104 3.09 2.12 15.26
C VAL A 104 2.87 0.63 15.40
N TRP A 105 2.89 0.16 16.64
CA TRP A 105 2.59 -1.21 17.02
C TRP A 105 1.32 -1.23 17.88
N SER A 106 0.53 -2.29 17.71
CA SER A 106 -0.64 -2.58 18.52
C SER A 106 -0.47 -3.95 19.16
N SER A 107 -0.76 -4.06 20.45
CA SER A 107 -0.80 -5.37 21.13
C SER A 107 -1.93 -6.28 20.64
N GLY A 108 -2.82 -5.76 19.79
CA GLY A 108 -4.07 -6.42 19.42
C GLY A 108 -5.04 -6.52 20.62
N PHE A 109 -6.18 -7.16 20.37
CA PHE A 109 -7.24 -7.30 21.37
C PHE A 109 -7.23 -8.66 22.08
N GLY A 110 -6.05 -9.30 22.19
CA GLY A 110 -5.87 -10.55 22.95
C GLY A 110 -6.33 -11.85 22.27
N ILE A 111 -7.00 -11.77 21.11
CA ILE A 111 -7.37 -12.92 20.29
C ILE A 111 -6.67 -12.80 18.93
N THR A 112 -6.04 -13.88 18.50
CA THR A 112 -5.42 -14.00 17.16
C THR A 112 -6.28 -14.89 16.28
N VAL A 113 -6.18 -14.74 14.96
CA VAL A 113 -6.86 -15.64 14.02
C VAL A 113 -6.41 -17.09 14.27
N LYS A 114 -7.38 -18.01 14.31
CA LYS A 114 -7.15 -19.46 14.27
C LYS A 114 -7.99 -20.03 13.14
N ASP A 115 -7.32 -20.58 12.15
CA ASP A 115 -7.95 -21.07 10.95
C ASP A 115 -7.16 -22.22 10.33
N GLN A 116 -7.79 -22.88 9.36
CA GLN A 116 -7.12 -23.75 8.42
C GLN A 116 -7.20 -23.10 7.05
N ILE A 117 -6.06 -22.94 6.39
CA ILE A 117 -5.97 -22.33 5.06
C ILE A 117 -6.04 -23.40 3.97
N ALA A 118 -6.78 -23.11 2.90
CA ALA A 118 -6.81 -23.89 1.68
C ALA A 118 -6.16 -23.07 0.56
N VAL A 119 -4.98 -23.52 0.11
CA VAL A 119 -4.18 -22.85 -0.92
C VAL A 119 -4.32 -23.64 -2.23
N THR A 120 -4.88 -23.00 -3.25
CA THR A 120 -5.01 -23.57 -4.60
C THR A 120 -3.86 -23.14 -5.51
N ASP A 121 -3.37 -21.92 -5.35
CA ASP A 121 -2.23 -21.34 -6.08
C ASP A 121 -1.22 -20.77 -5.06
N PRO A 122 0.02 -21.28 -5.01
CA PRO A 122 1.03 -20.81 -4.06
C PRO A 122 1.52 -19.37 -4.33
N THR A 123 1.22 -18.80 -5.49
CA THR A 123 1.58 -17.42 -5.85
C THR A 123 0.48 -16.42 -5.47
N ASN A 124 -0.70 -16.89 -5.10
CA ASN A 124 -1.82 -16.06 -4.70
C ASN A 124 -1.80 -15.82 -3.19
N SER A 125 -1.89 -14.54 -2.78
CA SER A 125 -2.00 -14.16 -1.38
C SER A 125 -3.42 -14.32 -0.82
N VAL A 126 -4.43 -14.49 -1.69
CA VAL A 126 -5.83 -14.68 -1.31
C VAL A 126 -6.14 -16.18 -1.27
N VAL A 127 -6.51 -16.69 -0.09
CA VAL A 127 -6.71 -18.13 0.16
C VAL A 127 -8.07 -18.40 0.79
N GLY A 128 -8.52 -19.66 0.75
CA GLY A 128 -9.71 -20.07 1.48
C GLY A 128 -9.40 -20.21 2.97
N HIS A 129 -10.29 -19.75 3.84
CA HIS A 129 -10.13 -19.85 5.30
C HIS A 129 -11.30 -20.65 5.92
N LEU A 130 -10.97 -21.67 6.71
CA LEU A 130 -11.87 -22.29 7.67
C LEU A 130 -11.54 -21.76 9.06
N PHE A 131 -12.27 -20.73 9.50
CA PHE A 131 -12.09 -20.16 10.84
C PHE A 131 -12.57 -21.11 11.93
N ILE A 132 -11.77 -21.24 12.98
CA ILE A 132 -12.05 -22.07 14.15
C ILE A 132 -12.66 -21.17 15.23
N ASN A 133 -13.81 -21.55 15.77
CA ASN A 133 -14.44 -20.78 16.86
C ASN A 133 -13.51 -20.75 18.10
N GLN A 134 -13.37 -19.57 18.71
CA GLN A 134 -12.52 -19.35 19.89
C GLN A 134 -13.31 -18.83 21.10
N LEU A 135 -14.59 -18.49 20.89
CA LEU A 135 -15.53 -18.01 21.90
C LEU A 135 -16.68 -19.02 21.97
N GLU A 136 -16.52 -20.01 22.84
CA GLU A 136 -17.48 -21.11 23.01
C GLU A 136 -18.47 -20.83 24.14
N ASN A 137 -18.07 -20.02 25.12
CA ASN A 137 -18.88 -19.67 26.28
C ASN A 137 -18.59 -18.25 26.78
N ASP A 138 -19.43 -17.74 27.67
CA ASP A 138 -19.35 -16.36 28.18
C ASP A 138 -18.00 -16.00 28.83
N SER A 139 -17.31 -16.97 29.44
CA SER A 139 -16.01 -16.69 30.07
C SER A 139 -14.91 -16.38 29.05
N ASP A 140 -15.08 -16.76 27.79
CA ASP A 140 -14.13 -16.47 26.72
C ASP A 140 -14.10 -14.98 26.35
N ILE A 141 -15.10 -14.19 26.76
CA ILE A 141 -15.09 -12.72 26.63
C ILE A 141 -13.85 -12.13 27.32
N GLU A 142 -13.37 -12.76 28.40
CA GLU A 142 -12.15 -12.33 29.11
C GLU A 142 -10.88 -12.46 28.26
N LYS A 143 -10.90 -13.20 27.15
CA LYS A 143 -9.79 -13.24 26.18
C LYS A 143 -9.62 -11.92 25.43
N ILE A 144 -10.70 -11.13 25.32
CA ILE A 144 -10.68 -9.82 24.67
C ILE A 144 -9.97 -8.83 25.61
N LYS A 145 -8.87 -8.27 25.14
CA LYS A 145 -8.06 -7.28 25.86
C LYS A 145 -8.13 -5.92 25.18
N MET A 146 -8.00 -4.85 25.96
CA MET A 146 -7.85 -3.51 25.41
C MET A 146 -6.49 -3.40 24.69
N PRO A 147 -6.44 -3.03 23.41
CA PRO A 147 -5.18 -2.85 22.72
C PRO A 147 -4.32 -1.75 23.34
N ILE A 148 -3.03 -2.03 23.50
CA ILE A 148 -2.00 -1.04 23.83
C ILE A 148 -1.33 -0.63 22.52
N ILE A 149 -1.42 0.67 22.21
CA ILE A 149 -0.82 1.26 21.01
C ILE A 149 0.48 1.97 21.41
N THR A 150 1.58 1.63 20.74
CA THR A 150 2.89 2.25 20.97
C THR A 150 3.47 2.76 19.66
N HIS A 151 4.09 3.94 19.70
CA HIS A 151 4.80 4.52 18.57
C HIS A 151 6.31 4.40 18.79
N ASP A 152 6.99 3.74 17.86
CA ASP A 152 8.45 3.74 17.77
C ASP A 152 8.91 4.95 16.95
N GLU A 153 9.25 6.03 17.64
CA GLU A 153 9.75 7.25 17.01
C GLU A 153 11.08 7.03 16.28
N LYS A 154 11.95 6.14 16.78
CA LYS A 154 13.27 5.90 16.19
C LYS A 154 13.15 5.14 14.88
N GLU A 155 12.32 4.10 14.84
CA GLU A 155 12.06 3.38 13.59
C GLU A 155 11.31 4.27 12.59
N THR A 156 10.43 5.15 13.06
CA THR A 156 9.79 6.15 12.18
C THR A 156 10.85 7.06 11.55
N ALA A 157 11.75 7.63 12.35
CA ALA A 157 12.84 8.46 11.84
C ALA A 157 13.73 7.71 10.83
N ARG A 158 14.08 6.45 11.11
CA ARG A 158 14.85 5.60 10.18
C ARG A 158 14.16 5.43 8.82
N ARG A 159 12.85 5.15 8.81
CA ARG A 159 12.05 5.04 7.57
C ARG A 159 12.05 6.34 6.77
N PHE A 160 11.96 7.47 7.47
CA PHE A 160 12.06 8.79 6.85
C PHE A 160 13.42 9.04 6.23
N GLU A 161 14.52 8.72 6.93
CA GLU A 161 15.88 8.81 6.38
C GLU A 161 16.03 7.97 5.11
N THR A 162 15.55 6.72 5.12
CA THR A 162 15.49 5.88 3.92
C THR A 162 14.68 6.54 2.79
N ALA A 163 13.49 7.07 3.10
CA ALA A 163 12.64 7.69 2.10
C ALA A 163 13.30 8.94 1.50
N HIS A 164 13.94 9.78 2.31
CA HIS A 164 14.72 10.93 1.83
C HIS A 164 15.85 10.48 0.91
N GLU A 165 16.60 9.44 1.30
CA GLU A 165 17.65 8.88 0.46
C GLU A 165 17.15 8.45 -0.93
N LEU A 166 15.94 7.87 -0.99
CA LEU A 166 15.35 7.33 -2.20
C LEU A 166 14.64 8.39 -3.05
N PHE A 167 13.87 9.31 -2.45
CA PHE A 167 12.87 10.10 -3.16
C PHE A 167 13.15 11.60 -3.24
N ASP A 168 14.14 12.11 -2.49
CA ASP A 168 14.47 13.54 -2.51
C ASP A 168 14.75 14.03 -3.93
N GLY A 169 14.11 15.15 -4.26
CA GLY A 169 14.14 15.79 -5.58
C GLY A 169 13.23 15.17 -6.64
N ILE A 170 12.43 14.15 -6.29
CA ILE A 170 11.52 13.48 -7.24
C ILE A 170 10.05 13.52 -6.75
N LEU A 171 9.78 12.98 -5.57
CA LEU A 171 8.45 12.93 -4.96
C LEU A 171 8.50 13.60 -3.58
N GLU A 172 7.44 14.31 -3.19
CA GLU A 172 7.29 14.80 -1.82
C GLU A 172 7.14 13.59 -0.87
N ILE A 173 7.72 13.69 0.32
CA ILE A 173 7.62 12.65 1.35
C ILE A 173 6.62 13.12 2.41
N LYS A 174 5.57 12.33 2.66
CA LYS A 174 4.52 12.65 3.64
C LYS A 174 4.48 11.62 4.76
N GLU A 175 4.40 12.11 5.98
CA GLU A 175 4.09 11.26 7.13
C GLU A 175 2.66 10.77 7.04
N GLU A 176 2.48 9.46 7.17
CA GLU A 176 1.19 8.83 7.30
C GLU A 176 1.07 8.20 8.69
N GLY A 177 -0.09 8.37 9.31
CA GLY A 177 -0.44 7.67 10.53
C GLY A 177 -0.47 6.15 10.34
N TYR A 178 -0.92 5.45 11.36
CA TYR A 178 -1.15 4.02 11.24
C TYR A 178 -2.59 3.77 10.80
N ASP A 179 -2.73 3.19 9.61
CA ASP A 179 -3.98 2.55 9.20
C ASP A 179 -3.88 1.06 9.57
N PRO A 180 -4.69 0.55 10.52
CA PRO A 180 -4.81 -0.87 10.79
C PRO A 180 -5.49 -1.55 9.61
N SER A 181 -4.79 -1.70 8.50
CA SER A 181 -5.19 -2.59 7.42
C SER A 181 -5.00 -4.03 7.90
N TYR A 182 -6.11 -4.77 7.93
CA TYR A 182 -6.36 -6.16 8.39
C TYR A 182 -5.15 -7.10 8.50
#